data_AF-A0A8T8E3M1-F1
#
_entry.id   AF-A0A8T8E3M1-F1
#
_cell.length_a   1.000
_cell.length_b   1.000
_cell.length_c   1.000
_cell.angle_alpha   90.00
_cell.angle_beta   90.00
_cell.angle_gamma   90.00
#
_symmetry.space_group_name_H-M   'P 1'
#
loop_
_entity.id
_entity.type
_entity.pdbx_description
1 polymer ?
#
loop_
_entity_poly.entity_id
_entity_poly.type
_entity_poly.pdbx_seq_one_letter_code
_entity_poly.pdbx_strand_id
1 'polypeptide(L)'
;MSLIEDLPQGWKEYRVSESPSPTWTYRHQYLDVEVSVLGMDADEMNPEADTDLFYSISLQWAADGFGGVEDFFDPVDQITSEANARDWTLALMTQIDNQFVPGDTNYVGRAMRAAEGQQTTSGSSSNFADEPTCPACDAPFFQFRGMDTYEQAQNHFEYMDDEEHEGWDVSIEQA
;
A
#
# COMPACT_ATOMS: atom_id res chain seq x y z
N MET A 1 -18.73 -6.61 9.57
CA MET A 1 -19.48 -6.10 8.40
C MET A 1 -18.57 -5.16 7.62
N SER A 2 -18.57 -5.17 6.28
CA SER A 2 -17.72 -4.24 5.50
C SER A 2 -18.34 -2.85 5.40
N LEU A 3 -17.53 -1.80 5.41
CA LEU A 3 -17.98 -0.42 5.16
C LEU A 3 -18.31 -0.19 3.68
N ILE A 4 -17.57 -0.83 2.77
CA ILE A 4 -17.73 -0.75 1.31
C ILE A 4 -17.95 -2.17 0.76
N GLU A 5 -19.16 -2.46 0.28
CA GLU A 5 -19.49 -3.76 -0.31
C GLU A 5 -18.93 -3.92 -1.74
N ASP A 6 -19.02 -2.87 -2.56
CA ASP A 6 -18.58 -2.86 -3.96
C ASP A 6 -17.26 -2.09 -4.09
N LEU A 7 -16.14 -2.79 -3.90
CA LEU A 7 -14.81 -2.20 -3.99
C LEU A 7 -14.36 -1.93 -5.43
N PRO A 8 -13.56 -0.88 -5.69
CA PRO A 8 -12.93 -0.68 -7.00
C PRO A 8 -12.01 -1.86 -7.37
N GLN A 9 -11.81 -2.05 -8.67
CA GLN A 9 -10.97 -3.14 -9.19
C GLN A 9 -9.54 -3.01 -8.64
N GLY A 10 -9.04 -4.07 -8.01
CA GLY A 10 -7.70 -4.08 -7.42
C GLY A 10 -7.70 -3.94 -5.90
N TRP A 11 -8.75 -3.38 -5.31
CA TRP A 11 -8.89 -3.29 -3.85
C TRP A 11 -9.49 -4.55 -3.25
N LYS A 12 -9.07 -4.90 -2.03
CA LYS A 12 -9.63 -5.99 -1.23
C LYS A 12 -9.80 -5.53 0.21
N GLU A 13 -10.85 -6.02 0.86
CA GLU A 13 -10.95 -5.97 2.32
C GLU A 13 -9.80 -6.79 2.91
N TYR A 14 -9.09 -6.19 3.86
CA TYR A 14 -7.94 -6.82 4.50
C TYR A 14 -8.19 -7.09 5.98
N ARG A 15 -8.52 -6.06 6.76
CA ARG A 15 -8.79 -6.18 8.21
C ARG A 15 -10.06 -5.45 8.57
N VAL A 16 -10.87 -6.06 9.42
CA VAL A 16 -12.04 -5.44 10.02
C VAL A 16 -12.02 -5.72 11.51
N SER A 17 -12.19 -4.68 12.31
CA SER A 17 -12.40 -4.77 13.75
C SER A 17 -13.68 -4.02 14.10
N GLU A 18 -14.55 -4.60 14.91
CA GLU A 18 -15.81 -3.95 15.31
C GLU A 18 -15.74 -3.38 16.74
N SER A 19 -14.67 -3.65 17.50
CA SER A 19 -14.56 -3.32 18.92
C SER A 19 -13.11 -3.08 19.35
N PRO A 20 -12.84 -2.13 20.27
CA PRO A 20 -13.77 -1.14 20.85
C PRO A 20 -14.15 -0.02 19.87
N SER A 21 -13.34 0.16 18.82
CA SER A 21 -13.49 1.18 17.78
C SER A 21 -13.61 0.50 16.43
N PRO A 22 -14.68 0.76 15.65
CA PRO A 22 -14.84 0.10 14.37
C PRO A 22 -13.72 0.55 13.44
N THR A 23 -13.03 -0.42 12.84
CA THR A 23 -11.90 -0.20 11.94
C THR A 23 -12.10 -1.04 10.69
N TRP A 24 -11.95 -0.42 9.52
CA TRP A 24 -11.94 -1.11 8.23
C TRP A 24 -10.67 -0.76 7.48
N THR A 25 -9.92 -1.77 7.08
CA THR A 25 -8.70 -1.62 6.29
C THR A 25 -8.87 -2.34 4.97
N TYR A 26 -8.57 -1.61 3.90
CA TYR A 26 -8.62 -2.07 2.53
C TYR A 26 -7.22 -1.99 1.95
N ARG A 27 -6.76 -3.08 1.32
CA ARG A 27 -5.42 -3.17 0.72
C ARG A 27 -5.56 -3.20 -0.79
N HIS A 28 -4.73 -2.44 -1.50
CA HIS A 28 -4.65 -2.56 -2.94
C HIS A 28 -3.77 -3.76 -3.33
N GLN A 29 -4.18 -4.50 -4.35
CA GLN A 29 -3.50 -5.74 -4.78
C GLN A 29 -2.19 -5.51 -5.50
N TYR A 30 -1.94 -4.29 -6.00
CA TYR A 30 -0.86 -3.96 -6.94
C TYR A 30 -0.08 -2.70 -6.57
N LEU A 31 -0.54 -2.01 -5.54
CA LEU A 31 0.05 -0.78 -5.02
C LEU A 31 0.23 -1.09 -3.54
N ASP A 32 1.44 -0.95 -3.02
CA ASP A 32 1.82 -1.30 -1.63
C ASP A 32 1.17 -0.37 -0.60
N VAL A 33 -0.16 -0.31 -0.62
CA VAL A 33 -0.94 0.69 0.08
C VAL A 33 -2.16 0.06 0.73
N GLU A 34 -2.48 0.61 1.88
CA GLU A 34 -3.71 0.36 2.60
C GLU A 34 -4.43 1.70 2.84
N VAL A 35 -5.75 1.67 2.73
CA VAL A 35 -6.62 2.74 3.22
C VAL A 35 -7.35 2.19 4.43
N SER A 36 -7.19 2.85 5.57
CA SER A 36 -7.87 2.50 6.81
C SER A 36 -8.88 3.56 7.19
N VAL A 37 -10.01 3.11 7.73
CA VAL A 37 -11.07 3.95 8.29
C VAL A 37 -11.21 3.55 9.76
N LEU A 38 -11.01 4.50 10.66
CA LEU A 38 -11.10 4.31 12.10
C LEU A 38 -12.24 5.16 12.66
N GLY A 39 -13.23 4.51 13.27
CA GLY A 39 -14.24 5.16 14.10
C GLY A 39 -13.70 5.40 15.52
N MET A 40 -13.62 6.66 15.91
CA MET A 40 -13.16 7.15 17.21
C MET A 40 -14.36 7.65 18.00
N ASP A 41 -14.36 7.39 19.31
CA ASP A 41 -15.42 7.83 20.20
C ASP A 41 -15.51 9.36 20.20
N ALA A 42 -16.71 9.89 19.94
CA ALA A 42 -16.94 11.33 19.92
C ALA A 42 -16.79 11.96 21.31
N ASP A 43 -17.14 11.26 22.39
CA ASP A 43 -16.94 11.74 23.76
C ASP A 43 -15.45 11.92 24.09
N GLU A 44 -14.57 11.14 23.45
CA GLU A 44 -13.12 11.27 23.61
C GLU A 44 -12.53 12.40 22.75
N MET A 45 -13.06 12.61 21.54
CA MET A 45 -12.48 13.55 20.56
C MET A 45 -13.09 14.96 20.63
N ASN A 46 -14.40 15.06 20.79
CA ASN A 46 -15.15 16.31 20.90
C ASN A 46 -16.46 16.09 21.67
N PRO A 47 -16.44 16.23 23.02
CA PRO A 47 -17.59 15.94 23.88
C PRO A 47 -18.84 16.79 23.64
N GLU A 48 -18.72 17.86 22.84
CA GLU A 48 -19.83 18.76 22.50
C GLU A 48 -20.48 18.40 21.15
N ALA A 49 -19.99 17.37 20.46
CA ALA A 49 -20.49 16.97 19.16
C ALA A 49 -21.80 16.18 19.27
N ASP A 50 -22.72 16.43 18.35
CA ASP A 50 -23.99 15.69 18.21
C ASP A 50 -23.79 14.45 17.32
N THR A 51 -22.84 13.59 17.70
CA THR A 51 -22.51 12.31 17.03
C THR A 51 -21.90 11.36 18.04
N ASP A 52 -22.07 10.05 17.83
CA ASP A 52 -21.45 9.02 18.67
C ASP A 52 -19.99 8.73 18.24
N LEU A 53 -19.67 8.95 16.95
CA LEU A 53 -18.37 8.63 16.38
C LEU A 53 -17.85 9.73 15.45
N PHE A 54 -16.53 9.87 15.42
CA PHE A 54 -15.76 10.50 14.35
C PHE A 54 -15.02 9.46 13.55
N TYR A 55 -15.00 9.59 12.23
CA TYR A 55 -14.25 8.71 11.36
C TYR A 55 -13.01 9.44 10.87
N SER A 56 -11.84 8.83 11.08
CA SER A 56 -10.59 9.24 10.44
C SER A 56 -10.24 8.25 9.34
N ILE A 57 -9.77 8.78 8.22
CA ILE A 57 -9.34 7.98 7.07
C ILE A 57 -7.83 8.17 6.93
N SER A 58 -7.06 7.10 6.84
CA SER A 58 -5.61 7.17 6.66
C SER A 58 -5.16 6.36 5.46
N LEU A 59 -4.07 6.82 4.84
CA LEU A 59 -3.33 6.11 3.82
C LEU A 59 -2.00 5.67 4.42
N GLN A 60 -1.65 4.41 4.25
CA GLN A 60 -0.47 3.80 4.87
C GLN A 60 0.16 2.78 3.91
N TRP A 61 1.42 2.45 4.16
CA TRP A 61 2.09 1.34 3.45
C TRP A 61 1.44 -0.01 3.77
N ALA A 62 1.34 -0.89 2.77
CA ALA A 62 0.78 -2.22 2.96
C ALA A 62 1.78 -3.18 3.61
N ALA A 63 2.05 -2.98 4.90
CA ALA A 63 2.86 -3.91 5.69
C ALA A 63 1.98 -4.93 6.44
N ASP A 64 2.47 -6.17 6.55
CA ASP A 64 1.86 -7.21 7.40
C ASP A 64 2.00 -6.93 8.92
N GLY A 65 2.59 -5.78 9.28
CA GLY A 65 2.70 -5.23 10.63
C GLY A 65 2.13 -3.81 10.74
N PHE A 66 2.93 -2.88 11.28
CA PHE A 66 2.63 -1.45 11.27
C PHE A 66 3.25 -0.82 10.01
N GLY A 67 2.42 -0.51 9.02
CA GLY A 67 2.81 0.34 7.92
C GLY A 67 3.07 1.76 8.41
N GLY A 68 4.03 2.46 7.81
CA GLY A 68 4.16 3.90 8.02
C GLY A 68 2.86 4.58 7.56
N VAL A 69 2.20 5.33 8.46
CA VAL A 69 1.11 6.19 8.03
C VAL A 69 1.71 7.29 7.18
N GLU A 70 1.30 7.33 5.92
CA GLU A 70 1.76 8.35 4.98
C GLU A 70 0.99 9.64 5.17
N ASP A 71 -0.34 9.54 5.34
CA ASP A 71 -1.20 10.70 5.49
C ASP A 71 -2.52 10.38 6.20
N PHE A 72 -3.11 11.41 6.80
CA PHE A 72 -4.45 11.41 7.39
C PHE A 72 -5.36 12.35 6.61
N PHE A 73 -6.52 11.85 6.23
CA PHE A 73 -7.55 12.58 5.50
C PHE A 73 -8.66 12.97 6.46
N ASP A 74 -8.41 14.02 7.23
CA ASP A 74 -9.36 14.61 8.16
C ASP A 74 -9.89 15.94 7.57
N PRO A 75 -11.03 15.93 6.84
CA PRO A 75 -11.60 17.16 6.31
C PRO A 75 -11.97 18.14 7.43
N VAL A 76 -11.93 19.44 7.11
CA VAL A 76 -12.21 20.54 8.06
C VAL A 76 -13.57 20.36 8.73
N ASP A 77 -14.56 19.95 7.95
CA ASP A 77 -15.84 19.47 8.44
C ASP A 77 -15.68 17.97 8.73
N GLN A 78 -15.36 17.65 9.99
CA GLN A 78 -15.12 16.29 10.50
C GLN A 78 -16.10 15.25 9.93
N ILE A 79 -15.63 14.02 9.68
CA ILE A 79 -16.48 12.95 9.17
C ILE A 79 -17.23 12.31 10.34
N THR A 80 -18.54 12.54 10.44
CA THR A 80 -19.36 12.10 11.58
C THR A 80 -20.37 11.01 11.25
N SER A 81 -20.40 10.51 10.01
CA SER A 81 -21.31 9.43 9.63
C SER A 81 -20.58 8.34 8.84
N GLU A 82 -21.02 7.10 9.05
CA GLU A 82 -20.52 5.93 8.33
C GLU A 82 -20.67 6.09 6.81
N ALA A 83 -21.78 6.68 6.35
CA ALA A 83 -22.02 6.95 4.94
C ALA A 83 -21.00 7.94 4.36
N ASN A 84 -20.68 9.03 5.07
CA ASN A 84 -19.67 9.98 4.62
C ASN A 84 -18.27 9.33 4.62
N ALA A 85 -17.95 8.53 5.65
CA ALA A 85 -16.68 7.82 5.73
C ALA A 85 -16.51 6.85 4.55
N ARG A 86 -17.57 6.10 4.22
CA ARG A 86 -17.65 5.23 3.04
C ARG A 86 -17.37 5.98 1.75
N ASP A 87 -18.07 7.09 1.52
CA ASP A 87 -17.98 7.84 0.27
C ASP A 87 -16.61 8.50 0.09
N TRP A 88 -16.03 9.08 1.16
CA TRP A 88 -14.67 9.62 1.14
C TRP A 88 -13.62 8.54 0.86
N THR A 89 -13.76 7.39 1.51
CA THR A 89 -12.84 6.25 1.35
C THR A 89 -12.89 5.72 -0.09
N LEU A 90 -14.09 5.56 -0.65
CA LEU A 90 -14.27 5.13 -2.04
C LEU A 90 -13.69 6.14 -3.03
N ALA A 91 -13.88 7.44 -2.78
CA ALA A 91 -13.30 8.50 -3.59
C ALA A 91 -11.77 8.48 -3.55
N LEU A 92 -11.17 8.28 -2.38
CA LEU A 92 -9.72 8.18 -2.22
C LEU A 92 -9.15 6.98 -2.99
N MET A 93 -9.73 5.79 -2.85
CA MET A 93 -9.33 4.59 -3.60
C MET A 93 -9.41 4.81 -5.11
N THR A 94 -10.52 5.39 -5.58
CA THR A 94 -10.70 5.70 -7.01
C THR A 94 -9.66 6.71 -7.50
N GLN A 95 -9.29 7.71 -6.69
CA GLN A 95 -8.24 8.66 -7.04
C GLN A 95 -6.86 8.00 -7.11
N ILE A 96 -6.54 7.09 -6.19
CA ILE A 96 -5.31 6.31 -6.22
C ILE A 96 -5.24 5.49 -7.52
N ASP A 97 -6.31 4.79 -7.90
CA ASP A 97 -6.36 4.01 -9.15
C ASP A 97 -6.22 4.88 -10.40
N ASN A 98 -6.74 6.12 -10.37
CA ASN A 98 -6.62 7.05 -11.49
C ASN A 98 -5.23 7.68 -11.60
N GLN A 99 -4.52 7.85 -10.48
CA GLN A 99 -3.20 8.49 -10.45
C GLN A 99 -2.07 7.49 -10.72
N PHE A 100 -2.24 6.23 -10.34
CA PHE A 100 -1.19 5.21 -10.41
C PHE A 100 -1.61 4.05 -11.31
N VAL A 101 -0.72 3.66 -12.23
CA VAL A 101 -0.90 2.43 -13.01
C VAL A 101 -0.52 1.25 -12.10
N PRO A 102 -1.37 0.21 -11.96
CA PRO A 102 -1.03 -0.97 -11.18
C PRO A 102 0.32 -1.59 -11.58
N GLY A 103 1.23 -1.73 -10.61
CA GLY A 103 2.52 -2.40 -10.77
C GLY A 103 2.46 -3.88 -10.35
N ASP A 104 3.54 -4.63 -10.57
CA ASP A 104 3.62 -6.02 -10.13
C ASP A 104 4.06 -6.10 -8.67
N THR A 105 3.40 -6.91 -7.82
CA THR A 105 3.71 -6.97 -6.38
C THR A 105 4.82 -7.95 -6.04
N ASN A 106 5.03 -9.01 -6.83
CA ASN A 106 6.04 -10.03 -6.53
C ASN A 106 7.38 -9.71 -7.21
N TYR A 107 7.85 -8.47 -7.05
CA TYR A 107 8.78 -7.86 -7.99
C TYR A 107 10.24 -7.82 -7.52
N VAL A 108 10.53 -7.69 -6.22
CA VAL A 108 11.93 -7.56 -5.73
C VAL A 108 12.74 -8.78 -6.11
N GLY A 109 12.31 -9.98 -5.69
CA GLY A 109 13.03 -11.21 -6.02
C GLY A 109 13.11 -11.48 -7.53
N ARG A 110 12.24 -10.92 -8.36
CA ARG A 110 12.35 -11.02 -9.83
C ARG A 110 13.28 -9.97 -10.42
N ALA A 111 13.24 -8.73 -9.95
CA ALA A 111 14.17 -7.67 -10.31
C ALA A 111 15.60 -8.13 -10.04
N MET A 112 15.83 -8.69 -8.85
CA MET A 112 17.15 -9.16 -8.43
C MET A 112 17.62 -10.36 -9.24
N ARG A 113 16.75 -11.36 -9.46
CA ARG A 113 17.07 -12.49 -10.34
C ARG A 113 17.35 -12.04 -11.77
N ALA A 114 16.61 -11.07 -12.29
CA ALA A 114 16.85 -10.52 -13.62
C ALA A 114 18.19 -9.76 -13.69
N ALA A 115 18.52 -8.94 -12.68
CA ALA A 115 19.80 -8.23 -12.57
C ALA A 115 21.00 -9.18 -12.40
N GLU A 116 20.80 -10.34 -11.76
CA GLU A 116 21.78 -11.43 -11.70
C GLU A 116 21.89 -12.23 -13.02
N GLY A 117 21.13 -11.88 -14.06
CA GLY A 117 21.11 -12.57 -15.35
C GLY A 117 20.32 -13.89 -15.37
N GLN A 118 19.48 -14.15 -14.36
CA GLN A 118 18.60 -15.32 -14.33
C GLN A 118 17.33 -15.07 -15.16
N GLN A 119 16.90 -16.07 -15.94
CA GLN A 119 15.63 -15.99 -16.68
C GLN A 119 14.44 -15.97 -15.72
N THR A 120 13.76 -14.84 -15.62
CA THR A 120 12.48 -14.72 -14.93
C THR A 120 11.35 -15.03 -15.91
N THR A 121 10.76 -16.22 -15.79
CA THR A 121 9.51 -16.49 -16.52
C THR A 121 8.40 -15.66 -15.88
N SER A 122 7.53 -15.07 -16.69
CA SER A 122 6.33 -14.30 -16.30
C SER A 122 5.23 -15.17 -15.65
N GLY A 123 5.62 -16.23 -14.95
CA GLY A 123 4.75 -17.28 -14.43
C GLY A 123 4.13 -16.93 -13.08
N SER A 124 2.79 -16.86 -13.07
CA SER A 124 1.84 -17.01 -11.96
C SER A 124 2.28 -16.41 -10.61
N SER A 125 1.65 -15.29 -10.27
CA SER A 125 1.75 -14.46 -9.06
C SER A 125 1.48 -15.15 -7.70
N SER A 126 1.43 -16.47 -7.64
CA SER A 126 0.88 -17.19 -6.47
C SER A 126 1.91 -17.79 -5.52
N ASN A 127 3.22 -17.79 -5.82
CA ASN A 127 4.22 -18.55 -5.04
C ASN A 127 5.49 -17.79 -4.65
N PHE A 128 5.60 -16.49 -4.93
CA PHE A 128 6.78 -15.72 -4.53
C PHE A 128 6.43 -14.93 -3.27
N ALA A 129 7.04 -15.30 -2.15
CA ALA A 129 7.05 -14.45 -0.97
C ALA A 129 7.95 -13.24 -1.29
N ASP A 130 7.46 -12.03 -1.05
CA ASP A 130 8.27 -10.83 -1.23
C ASP A 130 9.50 -10.89 -0.33
N GLU A 131 10.64 -10.58 -0.93
CA GLU A 131 11.88 -10.30 -0.21
C GLU A 131 11.86 -8.79 0.07
N PRO A 132 11.59 -8.34 1.31
CA PRO A 132 11.49 -6.92 1.62
C PRO A 132 12.86 -6.21 1.61
N THR A 133 13.93 -6.98 1.44
CA THR A 133 15.32 -6.52 1.48
C THR A 133 16.10 -7.08 0.31
N CYS A 134 17.08 -6.32 -0.16
CA CYS A 134 18.03 -6.74 -1.17
C CYS A 134 18.87 -7.93 -0.65
N PRO A 135 18.96 -9.06 -1.38
CA PRO A 135 19.77 -10.20 -0.97
C PRO A 135 21.28 -9.96 -1.05
N ALA A 136 21.74 -8.89 -1.70
CA ALA A 136 23.16 -8.54 -1.82
C ALA A 136 23.64 -7.64 -0.66
N CYS A 137 22.83 -6.65 -0.27
CA CYS A 137 23.21 -5.63 0.72
C CYS A 137 22.31 -5.58 1.97
N ASP A 138 21.29 -6.43 2.05
CA ASP A 138 20.24 -6.42 3.09
C ASP A 138 19.46 -5.09 3.23
N ALA A 139 19.68 -4.12 2.33
CA ALA A 139 18.97 -2.84 2.37
C ALA A 139 17.50 -3.00 1.98
N PRO A 140 16.58 -2.24 2.61
CA PRO A 140 15.16 -2.34 2.34
C PRO A 140 14.84 -1.87 0.92
N PHE A 141 13.98 -2.62 0.22
CA PHE A 141 13.35 -2.13 -1.00
C PHE A 141 12.10 -1.33 -0.63
N PHE A 142 12.08 -0.05 -0.99
CA PHE A 142 10.89 0.78 -0.78
C PHE A 142 9.93 0.58 -1.96
N GLN A 143 8.70 0.15 -1.67
CA GLN A 143 7.68 0.01 -2.71
C GLN A 143 7.00 1.36 -2.94
N PHE A 144 7.39 2.05 -3.99
CA PHE A 144 6.65 3.21 -4.49
C PHE A 144 5.48 2.81 -5.40
N ARG A 145 4.36 3.54 -5.26
CA ARG A 145 3.12 3.29 -6.00
C ARG A 145 3.32 3.35 -7.50
N GLY A 146 2.86 2.28 -8.16
CA GLY A 146 2.75 2.18 -9.60
C GLY A 146 4.09 2.10 -10.33
N MET A 147 5.20 1.95 -9.59
CA MET A 147 6.47 1.62 -10.21
C MET A 147 6.51 0.16 -10.61
N ASP A 148 7.07 -0.10 -11.79
CA ASP A 148 7.31 -1.47 -12.24
C ASP A 148 8.59 -2.07 -11.63
N THR A 149 8.84 -3.36 -11.97
CA THR A 149 10.01 -4.10 -11.50
C THR A 149 11.34 -3.40 -11.88
N TYR A 150 11.36 -2.73 -13.02
CA TYR A 150 12.55 -2.06 -13.54
C TYR A 150 12.79 -0.73 -12.82
N GLU A 151 11.77 0.12 -12.68
CA GLU A 151 11.87 1.42 -12.02
C GLU A 151 12.32 1.30 -10.56
N GLN A 152 11.86 0.27 -9.86
CA GLN A 152 12.29 -0.01 -8.48
C GLN A 152 13.74 -0.50 -8.40
N ALA A 153 14.17 -1.35 -9.34
CA ALA A 153 15.57 -1.77 -9.41
C ALA A 153 16.47 -0.57 -9.63
N GLN A 154 16.13 0.28 -10.61
CA GLN A 154 16.86 1.51 -10.89
C GLN A 154 16.94 2.43 -9.68
N ASN A 155 15.83 2.63 -8.97
CA ASN A 155 15.79 3.44 -7.75
C ASN A 155 16.77 2.87 -6.71
N HIS A 156 16.71 1.57 -6.42
CA HIS A 156 17.62 0.93 -5.46
C HIS A 156 19.09 1.07 -5.84
N PHE A 157 19.46 0.82 -7.10
CA PHE A 157 20.84 0.99 -7.57
C PHE A 157 21.29 2.46 -7.58
N GLU A 158 20.39 3.42 -7.81
CA GLU A 158 20.71 4.85 -7.72
C GLU A 158 21.01 5.30 -6.28
N TYR A 159 20.35 4.70 -5.28
CA TYR A 159 20.51 5.07 -3.88
C TYR A 159 21.55 4.26 -3.10
N MET A 160 21.92 3.06 -3.55
CA MET A 160 22.89 2.20 -2.88
C MET A 160 24.28 2.30 -3.52
N ASP A 161 25.31 2.44 -2.70
CA ASP A 161 26.71 2.56 -3.16
C ASP A 161 27.17 1.26 -3.84
N ASP A 162 27.91 1.40 -4.95
CA ASP A 162 28.02 0.41 -6.03
C ASP A 162 28.91 -0.81 -5.69
N GLU A 163 29.61 -0.82 -4.55
CA GLU A 163 30.53 -1.90 -4.18
C GLU A 163 29.82 -3.22 -3.85
N GLU A 164 28.61 -3.19 -3.27
CA GLU A 164 27.89 -4.41 -2.86
C GLU A 164 27.15 -5.10 -4.02
N HIS A 165 27.05 -4.45 -5.18
CA HIS A 165 26.34 -4.94 -6.36
C HIS A 165 27.26 -5.16 -7.57
N GLU A 166 28.58 -5.24 -7.35
CA GLU A 166 29.57 -5.41 -8.41
C GLU A 166 29.24 -6.61 -9.32
N GLY A 167 29.01 -6.35 -10.60
CA GLY A 167 28.73 -7.37 -11.63
C GLY A 167 27.25 -7.67 -11.90
N TRP A 168 26.32 -6.96 -11.27
CA TRP A 168 24.89 -7.03 -11.57
C TRP A 168 24.55 -6.14 -12.77
N ASP A 169 23.70 -6.63 -13.68
CA ASP A 169 23.31 -5.89 -14.89
C ASP A 169 21.96 -5.19 -14.68
N VAL A 170 22.04 -3.89 -14.41
CA VAL A 170 20.85 -3.02 -14.23
C VAL A 170 20.13 -2.75 -15.56
N SER A 171 20.69 -3.16 -16.71
CA SER A 171 20.00 -3.11 -18.01
C SER A 171 18.98 -4.22 -18.18
N ILE A 172 18.17 -4.46 -17.14
CA ILE A 172 16.96 -5.27 -17.24
C ILE A 172 16.09 -4.65 -18.33
N GLU A 173 15.83 -5.38 -19.42
CA GLU A 173 14.97 -4.90 -20.50
C GLU A 173 13.57 -4.57 -19.94
N GLN A 174 12.97 -3.44 -20.37
CA GLN A 174 11.55 -3.18 -20.13
C GLN A 174 10.75 -4.36 -20.70
N ALA A 175 10.04 -5.09 -19.83
CA ALA A 175 9.20 -6.22 -20.21
C ALA A 175 7.86 -5.76 -20.79
#